data_AF-A0A9D7R9Y5-F1
#
_entry.id   AF-A0A9D7R9Y5-F1
#
_cell.length_a   1.000
_cell.length_b   1.000
_cell.length_c   1.000
_cell.angle_alpha   90.00
_cell.angle_beta   90.00
_cell.angle_gamma   90.00
#
_symmetry.space_group_name_H-M   'P 1'
#
loop_
_entity.id
_entity.type
_entity.pdbx_description
1 polymer ?
#
loop_
_entity_poly.entity_id
_entity_poly.type
_entity_poly.pdbx_seq_one_letter_code
_entity_poly.pdbx_strand_id
1 'polypeptide(L)'
;MMTRRIALRAVALATVFALGGLATSAPAQQTRPLRVFVLAGQSNMQGHAHARTVPSLELSPHTAPLLAKILAADGSPRVYEGVRVASLGSSEEERVGALSIGFGADERGPKLGPELGFGIAMHERSEGPILLIKTAWGGKSLHTDFRPPSAGRYEFDAAQLAAFAKEGKDQEAMRAEKDAATGRSYRAMIDYVRSILADLPRVVPGYDAERGYELAGFVWFQGWNDMVDGGAYPRRGEPGGYDAYSEVLGHLIRDVRKDLAAPELPFVIGVLGVGGPVELYPPDQKRYVAIHESFRKAMEAPASWPEFRGKVVAVRTETCWDQEVAALRLRERELQPELRRLEEERKAGRLRAEEANAARAKLRAATFTPRELRLLDESVSNAEYHYLGSARILVPIGVAFAEALLDLQKR
;
A
#
# COMPACT_ATOMS: atom_id res chain seq x y z
N MET A 1 -64.73 -73.84 7.42
CA MET A 1 -64.93 -72.85 8.49
C MET A 1 -63.60 -72.56 9.15
N MET A 2 -63.19 -71.28 9.23
CA MET A 2 -62.31 -70.65 10.25
C MET A 2 -60.97 -71.37 10.58
N THR A 3 -59.77 -70.77 10.67
CA THR A 3 -59.35 -69.42 11.05
C THR A 3 -57.82 -69.34 10.92
N ARG A 4 -57.30 -68.12 10.70
CA ARG A 4 -55.95 -67.57 10.98
C ARG A 4 -54.93 -68.44 11.75
N ARG A 5 -53.65 -68.35 11.37
CA ARG A 5 -52.57 -67.65 12.13
C ARG A 5 -51.18 -67.77 11.48
N ILE A 6 -50.58 -66.58 11.25
CA ILE A 6 -49.18 -66.15 11.50
C ILE A 6 -48.07 -67.18 11.20
N ALA A 7 -47.27 -66.91 10.16
CA ALA A 7 -45.95 -67.50 9.99
C ALA A 7 -44.87 -66.40 10.03
N LEU A 8 -44.02 -66.44 11.06
CA LEU A 8 -42.74 -65.76 11.12
C LEU A 8 -41.88 -66.17 9.91
N ARG A 9 -41.24 -65.20 9.24
CA ARG A 9 -40.09 -65.49 8.37
C ARG A 9 -38.93 -64.55 8.69
N ALA A 10 -37.77 -65.18 8.76
CA ALA A 10 -36.50 -64.68 9.25
C ALA A 10 -35.99 -63.44 8.50
N VAL A 11 -35.36 -62.56 9.26
CA VAL A 11 -34.58 -61.41 8.77
C VAL A 11 -33.22 -61.94 8.29
N ALA A 12 -32.93 -61.77 7.01
CA ALA A 12 -31.58 -61.84 6.47
C ALA A 12 -31.11 -60.41 6.22
N LEU A 13 -30.10 -59.98 6.98
CA LEU A 13 -29.49 -58.66 6.90
C LEU A 13 -28.48 -58.66 5.74
N ALA A 14 -28.84 -58.02 4.62
CA ALA A 14 -27.92 -57.76 3.53
C ALA A 14 -27.27 -56.38 3.73
N THR A 15 -26.02 -56.37 4.15
CA THR A 15 -25.20 -55.16 4.29
C THR A 15 -24.80 -54.65 2.90
N VAL A 16 -25.44 -53.59 2.43
CA VAL A 16 -25.03 -52.87 1.21
C VAL A 16 -23.87 -51.95 1.57
N PHE A 17 -22.67 -52.28 1.10
CA PHE A 17 -21.54 -51.33 1.08
C PHE A 17 -21.84 -50.25 0.04
N ALA A 18 -22.36 -49.10 0.48
CA ALA A 18 -22.38 -47.89 -0.33
C ALA A 18 -20.95 -47.34 -0.39
N LEU A 19 -20.26 -47.61 -1.51
CA LEU A 19 -19.05 -46.88 -1.90
C LEU A 19 -19.46 -45.42 -2.14
N GLY A 20 -19.38 -44.60 -1.09
CA GLY A 20 -19.45 -43.16 -1.17
C GLY A 20 -18.22 -42.65 -1.93
N GLY A 21 -18.35 -42.51 -3.24
CA GLY A 21 -17.37 -41.80 -4.05
C GLY A 21 -17.22 -40.38 -3.53
N LEU A 22 -16.05 -40.07 -2.97
CA LEU A 22 -15.59 -38.70 -2.79
C LEU A 22 -15.55 -38.08 -4.19
N ALA A 23 -16.59 -37.33 -4.54
CA ALA A 23 -16.55 -36.43 -5.68
C ALA A 23 -15.53 -35.34 -5.33
N THR A 24 -14.26 -35.58 -5.68
CA THR A 24 -13.28 -34.51 -5.78
C THR A 24 -13.81 -33.56 -6.85
N SER A 25 -14.34 -32.42 -6.44
CA SER A 25 -14.63 -31.31 -7.34
C SER A 25 -13.33 -30.99 -8.07
N ALA A 26 -13.25 -31.32 -9.36
CA ALA A 26 -12.16 -30.86 -10.20
C ALA A 26 -12.10 -29.32 -10.06
N PRO A 27 -10.91 -28.71 -9.91
CA PRO A 27 -10.80 -27.26 -9.86
C PRO A 27 -11.47 -26.70 -11.12
N ALA A 28 -12.36 -25.72 -10.94
CA ALA A 28 -13.04 -25.06 -12.05
C ALA A 28 -11.99 -24.63 -13.09
N GLN A 29 -12.13 -25.13 -14.31
CA GLN A 29 -11.13 -24.95 -15.36
C GLN A 29 -11.03 -23.46 -15.69
N GLN A 30 -9.88 -22.86 -15.37
CA GLN A 30 -9.70 -21.40 -15.31
C GLN A 30 -9.56 -20.76 -16.69
N THR A 31 -10.65 -20.37 -17.35
CA THR A 31 -10.68 -20.00 -18.78
C THR A 31 -9.96 -18.70 -19.20
N ARG A 32 -9.41 -17.92 -18.25
CA ARG A 32 -8.82 -16.59 -18.51
C ARG A 32 -7.29 -16.59 -18.39
N PRO A 33 -6.56 -15.72 -19.12
CA PRO A 33 -5.13 -15.53 -18.92
C PRO A 33 -4.81 -15.02 -17.51
N LEU A 34 -3.57 -15.23 -17.07
CA LEU A 34 -3.07 -14.64 -15.82
C LEU A 34 -3.01 -13.12 -15.93
N ARG A 35 -3.66 -12.41 -15.01
CA ARG A 35 -3.62 -10.94 -14.96
C ARG A 35 -2.47 -10.50 -14.06
N VAL A 36 -1.50 -9.79 -14.62
CA VAL A 36 -0.31 -9.31 -13.91
C VAL A 36 -0.41 -7.81 -13.66
N PHE A 37 -0.26 -7.41 -12.40
CA PHE A 37 -0.23 -6.01 -11.99
C PHE A 37 1.10 -5.68 -11.34
N VAL A 38 1.68 -4.54 -11.69
CA VAL A 38 2.90 -4.04 -11.06
C VAL A 38 2.55 -2.96 -10.03
N LEU A 39 2.98 -3.14 -8.78
CA LEU A 39 2.80 -2.20 -7.69
C LEU A 39 4.16 -1.62 -7.30
N ALA A 40 4.43 -0.37 -7.65
CA ALA A 40 5.75 0.24 -7.48
C ALA A 40 5.71 1.55 -6.70
N GLY A 41 6.80 1.84 -5.97
CA GLY A 41 6.97 3.13 -5.31
C GLY A 41 7.91 3.10 -4.12
N GLN A 42 7.63 3.92 -3.12
CA GLN A 42 8.45 4.00 -1.90
C GLN A 42 7.80 3.30 -0.69
N SER A 43 8.20 3.66 0.53
CA SER A 43 7.69 3.13 1.81
C SER A 43 6.15 3.04 1.92
N ASN A 44 5.39 3.97 1.33
CA ASN A 44 3.92 3.90 1.37
C ASN A 44 3.33 2.81 0.46
N MET A 45 3.99 2.48 -0.67
CA MET A 45 3.70 1.27 -1.44
C MET A 45 4.22 0.03 -0.71
N GLN A 46 5.43 0.12 -0.14
CA GLN A 46 6.05 -0.97 0.64
C GLN A 46 5.12 -1.43 1.76
N GLY A 47 4.42 -0.50 2.42
CA GLY A 47 3.39 -0.83 3.41
C GLY A 47 3.92 -0.86 4.83
N HIS A 48 3.56 0.16 5.61
CA HIS A 48 3.95 0.29 7.01
C HIS A 48 2.80 0.16 8.00
N ALA A 49 1.64 -0.34 7.55
CA ALA A 49 0.56 -0.67 8.48
C ALA A 49 0.84 -1.98 9.17
N HIS A 50 1.04 -1.94 10.49
CA HIS A 50 1.25 -3.15 11.27
C HIS A 50 -0.05 -3.94 11.38
N ALA A 51 0.04 -5.27 11.34
CA ALA A 51 -1.12 -6.19 11.42
C ALA A 51 -2.04 -5.91 12.62
N ARG A 52 -1.45 -5.49 13.76
CA ARG A 52 -2.20 -5.06 14.95
C ARG A 52 -3.23 -3.95 14.71
N THR A 53 -3.11 -3.19 13.63
CA THR A 53 -4.07 -2.12 13.30
C THR A 53 -5.27 -2.63 12.50
N VAL A 54 -5.26 -3.88 12.02
CA VAL A 54 -6.35 -4.46 11.24
C VAL A 54 -7.66 -4.54 12.03
N PRO A 55 -7.70 -4.99 13.31
CA PRO A 55 -8.95 -5.03 14.07
C PRO A 55 -9.66 -3.67 14.15
N SER A 56 -8.90 -2.56 14.17
CA SER A 56 -9.49 -1.21 14.23
C SER A 56 -10.35 -0.85 13.01
N LEU A 57 -10.30 -1.61 11.91
CA LEU A 57 -11.23 -1.46 10.78
C LEU A 57 -12.70 -1.52 11.23
N GLU A 58 -13.04 -2.32 12.26
CA GLU A 58 -14.42 -2.38 12.77
C GLU A 58 -14.94 -1.05 13.32
N LEU A 59 -14.03 -0.16 13.72
CA LEU A 59 -14.37 1.07 14.43
C LEU A 59 -14.92 2.16 13.51
N SER A 60 -14.97 1.96 12.18
CA SER A 60 -15.61 2.90 11.24
C SER A 60 -16.57 2.18 10.30
N PRO A 61 -17.77 2.73 10.05
CA PRO A 61 -18.71 2.18 9.08
C PRO A 61 -18.13 2.01 7.67
N HIS A 62 -17.19 2.86 7.26
CA HIS A 62 -16.60 2.82 5.91
C HIS A 62 -15.59 1.68 5.74
N THR A 63 -14.88 1.31 6.81
CA THR A 63 -13.82 0.30 6.76
C THR A 63 -14.22 -1.03 7.39
N ALA A 64 -15.26 -1.06 8.23
CA ALA A 64 -15.76 -2.27 8.86
C ALA A 64 -16.11 -3.39 7.86
N PRO A 65 -16.73 -3.12 6.68
CA PRO A 65 -16.98 -4.16 5.68
C PRO A 65 -15.71 -4.83 5.13
N LEU A 66 -14.54 -4.19 5.26
CA LEU A 66 -13.26 -4.76 4.81
C LEU A 66 -12.68 -5.74 5.83
N LEU A 67 -13.05 -5.65 7.11
CA LEU A 67 -12.48 -6.51 8.16
C LEU A 67 -12.75 -7.99 7.89
N ALA A 68 -13.99 -8.34 7.55
CA ALA A 68 -14.39 -9.72 7.24
C ALA A 68 -13.74 -10.27 5.96
N LYS A 69 -13.19 -9.38 5.12
CA LYS A 69 -12.39 -9.75 3.94
C LYS A 69 -10.92 -9.95 4.28
N ILE A 70 -10.44 -9.41 5.39
CA ILE A 70 -9.02 -9.52 5.79
C ILE A 70 -8.84 -10.63 6.83
N LEU A 71 -9.77 -10.76 7.77
CA LEU A 71 -9.73 -11.77 8.82
C LEU A 71 -10.81 -12.84 8.61
N ALA A 72 -10.48 -14.08 8.98
CA ALA A 72 -11.43 -15.17 9.12
C ALA A 72 -12.21 -15.03 10.44
N ALA A 73 -13.23 -15.87 10.63
CA ALA A 73 -14.09 -15.82 11.82
C ALA A 73 -13.33 -16.10 13.13
N ASP A 74 -12.20 -16.81 13.07
CA ASP A 74 -11.30 -17.09 14.20
C ASP A 74 -10.28 -15.96 14.45
N GLY A 75 -10.33 -14.87 13.67
CA GLY A 75 -9.41 -13.74 13.76
C GLY A 75 -8.09 -13.94 13.02
N SER A 76 -7.84 -15.09 12.39
CA SER A 76 -6.64 -15.32 11.59
C SER A 76 -6.69 -14.54 10.26
N PRO A 77 -5.54 -14.12 9.71
CA PRO A 77 -5.50 -13.51 8.38
C PRO A 77 -6.00 -14.46 7.30
N ARG A 78 -6.90 -14.00 6.43
CA ARG A 78 -7.33 -14.76 5.26
C ARG A 78 -6.18 -14.88 4.26
N VAL A 79 -6.18 -15.98 3.52
CA VAL A 79 -5.27 -16.25 2.41
C VAL A 79 -6.08 -16.33 1.12
N TYR A 80 -5.71 -15.54 0.13
CA TYR A 80 -6.36 -15.51 -1.18
C TYR A 80 -5.51 -16.27 -2.19
N GLU A 81 -5.73 -17.58 -2.30
CA GLU A 81 -4.95 -18.45 -3.20
C GLU A 81 -5.04 -18.03 -4.69
N GLY A 82 -6.15 -17.43 -5.09
CA GLY A 82 -6.35 -16.89 -6.44
C GLY A 82 -5.58 -15.60 -6.74
N VAL A 83 -4.87 -15.04 -5.75
CA VAL A 83 -4.03 -13.84 -5.90
C VAL A 83 -2.63 -14.15 -5.40
N ARG A 84 -1.67 -14.16 -6.31
CA ARG A 84 -0.25 -14.39 -6.01
C ARG A 84 0.47 -13.06 -5.87
N VAL A 85 1.48 -13.01 -5.02
CA VAL A 85 2.33 -11.84 -4.81
C VAL A 85 3.79 -12.26 -4.92
N ALA A 86 4.56 -11.51 -5.69
CA ALA A 86 6.01 -11.57 -5.75
C ALA A 86 6.53 -10.17 -5.41
N SER A 87 7.25 -10.01 -4.29
CA SER A 87 7.68 -8.71 -3.78
C SER A 87 9.17 -8.62 -3.58
N LEU A 88 9.77 -7.58 -4.16
CA LEU A 88 11.14 -7.16 -3.94
C LEU A 88 11.17 -5.79 -3.24
N GLY A 89 12.05 -5.66 -2.25
CA GLY A 89 12.28 -4.41 -1.52
C GLY A 89 11.44 -4.22 -0.25
N SER A 90 10.42 -5.04 -0.01
CA SER A 90 9.66 -5.05 1.25
C SER A 90 10.41 -5.72 2.42
N SER A 91 11.38 -6.58 2.10
CA SER A 91 12.34 -7.20 3.01
C SER A 91 13.72 -7.25 2.36
N GLU A 92 14.73 -7.75 3.09
CA GLU A 92 16.06 -8.03 2.54
C GLU A 92 16.00 -9.08 1.43
N GLU A 93 15.17 -10.11 1.62
CA GLU A 93 14.94 -11.17 0.64
C GLU A 93 13.63 -10.97 -0.16
N GLU A 94 13.51 -11.66 -1.30
CA GLU A 94 12.27 -11.73 -2.08
C GLU A 94 11.15 -12.42 -1.28
N ARG A 95 9.92 -11.91 -1.36
CA ARG A 95 8.73 -12.58 -0.80
C ARG A 95 7.81 -13.07 -1.90
N VAL A 96 7.50 -14.36 -1.89
CA VAL A 96 6.56 -14.99 -2.83
C VAL A 96 5.49 -15.75 -2.06
N GLY A 97 4.22 -15.59 -2.43
CA GLY A 97 3.14 -16.36 -1.81
C GLY A 97 1.75 -15.94 -2.28
N ALA A 98 0.72 -16.59 -1.72
CA ALA A 98 -0.66 -16.13 -1.86
C ALA A 98 -0.89 -14.85 -1.05
N LEU A 99 -1.77 -13.97 -1.52
CA LEU A 99 -2.05 -12.70 -0.87
C LEU A 99 -2.60 -12.91 0.54
N SER A 100 -1.93 -12.31 1.51
CA SER A 100 -2.36 -12.19 2.91
C SER A 100 -1.64 -10.99 3.55
N ILE A 101 -1.84 -10.80 4.86
CA ILE A 101 -0.99 -9.91 5.66
C ILE A 101 0.44 -10.43 5.64
N GLY A 102 1.43 -9.56 5.46
CA GLY A 102 2.86 -9.93 5.51
C GLY A 102 3.67 -9.47 4.30
N PHE A 103 3.05 -8.91 3.27
CA PHE A 103 3.77 -8.31 2.13
C PHE A 103 4.14 -6.83 2.35
N GLY A 104 3.96 -6.33 3.57
CA GLY A 104 4.47 -5.03 4.00
C GLY A 104 5.97 -5.03 4.34
N ALA A 105 6.48 -3.89 4.79
CA ALA A 105 7.84 -3.76 5.30
C ALA A 105 8.11 -4.73 6.47
N ASP A 106 9.28 -5.37 6.52
CA ASP A 106 9.55 -6.46 7.47
C ASP A 106 9.79 -6.04 8.94
N GLU A 107 10.35 -4.85 9.15
CA GLU A 107 10.85 -4.46 10.48
C GLU A 107 9.77 -4.45 11.56
N ARG A 108 10.01 -5.00 12.75
CA ARG A 108 9.07 -4.89 13.89
C ARG A 108 7.70 -5.55 13.66
N GLY A 109 7.69 -6.70 12.98
CA GLY A 109 6.52 -7.58 12.88
C GLY A 109 5.74 -7.44 11.56
N PRO A 110 4.68 -8.26 11.38
CA PRO A 110 3.97 -8.37 10.11
C PRO A 110 3.27 -7.05 9.77
N LYS A 111 3.48 -6.60 8.53
CA LYS A 111 2.86 -5.40 7.99
C LYS A 111 2.17 -5.67 6.67
N LEU A 112 1.37 -4.69 6.25
CA LEU A 112 0.68 -4.63 4.98
C LEU A 112 0.78 -3.21 4.40
N GLY A 113 0.65 -3.14 3.08
CA GLY A 113 0.46 -1.91 2.34
C GLY A 113 -0.82 -1.93 1.53
N PRO A 114 -0.90 -1.08 0.49
CA PRO A 114 -2.03 -1.05 -0.43
C PRO A 114 -2.24 -2.37 -1.19
N GLU A 115 -1.24 -3.25 -1.28
CA GLU A 115 -1.36 -4.53 -1.99
C GLU A 115 -2.49 -5.41 -1.45
N LEU A 116 -2.75 -5.35 -0.13
CA LEU A 116 -3.79 -6.16 0.49
C LEU A 116 -5.18 -5.71 0.02
N GLY A 117 -5.49 -4.42 0.13
CA GLY A 117 -6.76 -3.87 -0.33
C GLY A 117 -6.93 -4.00 -1.85
N PHE A 118 -5.85 -3.75 -2.60
CA PHE A 118 -5.82 -3.86 -4.06
C PHE A 118 -6.13 -5.29 -4.52
N GLY A 119 -5.40 -6.27 -3.98
CA GLY A 119 -5.56 -7.67 -4.37
C GLY A 119 -6.92 -8.24 -4.00
N ILE A 120 -7.48 -7.89 -2.83
CA ILE A 120 -8.85 -8.27 -2.43
C ILE A 120 -9.87 -7.69 -3.42
N ALA A 121 -9.80 -6.39 -3.70
CA ALA A 121 -10.74 -5.73 -4.60
C ALA A 121 -10.64 -6.27 -6.03
N MET A 122 -9.43 -6.57 -6.52
CA MET A 122 -9.22 -7.21 -7.81
C MET A 122 -9.80 -8.62 -7.84
N HIS A 123 -9.59 -9.42 -6.79
CA HIS A 123 -10.12 -10.78 -6.71
C HIS A 123 -11.64 -10.83 -6.76
N GLU A 124 -12.32 -9.89 -6.09
CA GLU A 124 -13.79 -9.84 -6.08
C GLU A 124 -14.40 -9.41 -7.42
N ARG A 125 -13.66 -8.68 -8.25
CA ARG A 125 -14.20 -7.97 -9.42
C ARG A 125 -13.61 -8.39 -10.75
N SER A 126 -12.50 -9.12 -10.74
CA SER A 126 -11.84 -9.63 -11.95
C SER A 126 -12.12 -11.11 -12.13
N GLU A 127 -12.25 -11.53 -13.38
CA GLU A 127 -12.24 -12.94 -13.74
C GLU A 127 -10.81 -13.40 -14.04
N GLY A 128 -10.38 -14.53 -13.47
CA GLY A 128 -9.08 -15.15 -13.74
C GLY A 128 -8.08 -15.06 -12.58
N PRO A 129 -6.89 -15.70 -12.74
CA PRO A 129 -5.85 -15.69 -11.73
C PRO A 129 -5.16 -14.32 -11.73
N ILE A 130 -4.68 -13.89 -10.57
CA ILE A 130 -4.01 -12.60 -10.41
C ILE A 130 -2.59 -12.80 -9.90
N LEU A 131 -1.63 -12.06 -10.45
CA LEU A 131 -0.28 -11.90 -9.93
C LEU A 131 0.00 -10.42 -9.67
N LEU A 132 0.43 -10.11 -8.44
CA LEU A 132 0.94 -8.81 -8.04
C LEU A 132 2.47 -8.87 -7.99
N ILE A 133 3.14 -8.09 -8.83
CA ILE A 133 4.59 -7.89 -8.77
C ILE A 133 4.83 -6.57 -8.04
N LYS A 134 5.37 -6.63 -6.82
CA LYS A 134 5.54 -5.46 -5.95
C LYS A 134 7.01 -5.08 -5.82
N THR A 135 7.36 -3.88 -6.28
CA THR A 135 8.73 -3.34 -6.25
C THR A 135 8.74 -2.01 -5.51
N ALA A 136 9.02 -2.05 -4.22
CA ALA A 136 8.94 -0.85 -3.39
C ALA A 136 10.04 -0.79 -2.35
N TRP A 137 10.68 0.38 -2.22
CA TRP A 137 11.79 0.59 -1.28
C TRP A 137 11.62 1.89 -0.50
N GLY A 138 11.86 1.83 0.80
CA GLY A 138 11.85 3.03 1.65
C GLY A 138 12.87 4.08 1.22
N GLY A 139 12.51 5.36 1.38
CA GLY A 139 13.45 6.47 1.19
C GLY A 139 13.87 6.75 -0.26
N LYS A 140 13.10 6.30 -1.26
CA LYS A 140 13.41 6.50 -2.68
C LYS A 140 12.65 7.66 -3.30
N SER A 141 13.31 8.37 -4.20
CA SER A 141 12.74 9.49 -4.94
C SER A 141 12.56 9.20 -6.44
N LEU A 142 11.67 9.95 -7.08
CA LEU A 142 11.51 9.93 -8.53
C LEU A 142 12.62 10.75 -9.21
N HIS A 143 13.02 11.88 -8.63
CA HIS A 143 14.07 12.72 -9.21
C HIS A 143 15.44 12.02 -9.29
N THR A 144 15.73 11.00 -8.47
CA THR A 144 17.00 10.23 -8.49
C THR A 144 16.80 8.73 -8.62
N ASP A 145 16.25 8.04 -7.62
CA ASP A 145 16.33 6.57 -7.55
C ASP A 145 15.51 5.86 -8.63
N PHE A 146 14.29 6.34 -8.86
CA PHE A 146 13.37 5.85 -9.88
C PHE A 146 13.42 6.67 -11.18
N ARG A 147 14.40 7.57 -11.32
CA ARG A 147 14.53 8.40 -12.51
C ARG A 147 14.70 7.49 -13.74
N PRO A 148 13.77 7.54 -14.70
CA PRO A 148 13.79 6.69 -15.89
C PRO A 148 14.87 7.18 -16.88
N PRO A 149 15.43 6.29 -17.72
CA PRO A 149 16.48 6.65 -18.67
C PRO A 149 16.15 7.84 -19.58
N SER A 150 14.92 7.95 -20.09
CA SER A 150 14.54 9.03 -21.00
C SER A 150 14.42 10.41 -20.34
N ALA A 151 14.38 10.48 -19.00
CA ALA A 151 14.48 11.75 -18.28
C ALA A 151 15.93 12.26 -18.18
N GLY A 152 16.92 11.52 -18.68
CA GLY A 152 18.33 11.85 -18.56
C GLY A 152 18.84 11.76 -17.11
N ARG A 153 20.06 12.23 -16.88
CA ARG A 153 20.64 12.31 -15.53
C ARG A 153 19.98 13.38 -14.66
N TYR A 154 20.12 13.27 -13.35
CA TYR A 154 19.77 14.38 -12.46
C TYR A 154 20.83 15.46 -12.53
N GLU A 155 20.43 16.72 -12.72
CA GLU A 155 21.34 17.86 -12.75
C GLU A 155 21.14 18.73 -11.51
N PHE A 156 22.24 19.04 -10.81
CA PHE A 156 22.21 19.97 -9.68
C PHE A 156 22.01 21.40 -10.17
N ASP A 157 21.17 22.15 -9.48
CA ASP A 157 20.99 23.56 -9.77
C ASP A 157 22.14 24.43 -9.22
N ALA A 158 22.16 25.70 -9.60
CA ALA A 158 23.18 26.64 -9.17
C ALA A 158 23.24 26.82 -7.64
N ALA A 159 22.11 26.73 -6.94
CA ALA A 159 22.04 26.90 -5.50
C ALA A 159 22.65 25.69 -4.77
N GLN A 160 22.39 24.47 -5.24
CA GLN A 160 22.99 23.23 -4.72
C GLN A 160 24.50 23.24 -4.93
N LEU A 161 24.98 23.62 -6.12
CA LEU A 161 26.41 23.73 -6.40
C LEU A 161 27.10 24.78 -5.52
N ALA A 162 26.45 25.93 -5.29
CA ALA A 162 26.94 26.95 -4.38
C ALA A 162 26.98 26.46 -2.92
N ALA A 163 25.98 25.70 -2.48
CA ALA A 163 25.95 25.10 -1.15
C ALA A 163 27.09 24.08 -0.97
N PHE A 164 27.33 23.22 -1.95
CA PHE A 164 28.46 22.29 -1.94
C PHE A 164 29.81 23.02 -1.85
N ALA A 165 29.99 24.09 -2.63
CA ALA A 165 31.19 24.91 -2.55
C ALA A 165 31.39 25.53 -1.15
N LYS A 166 30.32 26.05 -0.54
CA LYS A 166 30.36 26.63 0.81
C LYS A 166 30.69 25.59 1.88
N GLU A 167 30.22 24.36 1.70
CA GLU A 167 30.49 23.24 2.60
C GLU A 167 31.86 22.58 2.35
N GLY A 168 32.63 23.05 1.35
CA GLY A 168 33.91 22.46 0.98
C GLY A 168 33.78 21.08 0.33
N LYS A 169 32.61 20.74 -0.22
CA LYS A 169 32.36 19.48 -0.92
C LYS A 169 32.89 19.53 -2.35
N ASP A 170 33.53 18.44 -2.77
CA ASP A 170 33.95 18.25 -4.14
C ASP A 170 32.72 18.05 -5.05
N GLN A 171 32.44 19.04 -5.90
CA GLN A 171 31.28 19.01 -6.78
C GLN A 171 31.35 17.92 -7.85
N GLU A 172 32.54 17.50 -8.29
CA GLU A 172 32.68 16.40 -9.24
C GLU A 172 32.34 15.07 -8.57
N ALA A 173 32.82 14.87 -7.34
CA ALA A 173 32.45 13.71 -6.53
C ALA A 173 30.93 13.67 -6.25
N MET A 174 30.32 14.81 -5.91
CA MET A 174 28.86 14.90 -5.70
C MET A 174 28.07 14.53 -6.96
N ARG A 175 28.54 14.98 -8.14
CA ARG A 175 27.96 14.62 -9.45
C ARG A 175 28.11 13.12 -9.72
N ALA A 176 29.31 12.57 -9.54
CA ALA A 176 29.56 11.15 -9.75
C ALA A 176 28.71 10.25 -8.83
N GLU A 177 28.55 10.62 -7.55
CA GLU A 177 27.70 9.89 -6.62
C GLU A 177 26.22 9.93 -7.05
N LYS A 178 25.74 11.12 -7.44
CA LYS A 178 24.36 11.31 -7.89
C LYS A 178 24.09 10.56 -9.20
N ASP A 179 25.02 10.58 -10.14
CA ASP A 179 24.93 9.83 -11.39
C ASP A 179 24.90 8.32 -11.11
N ALA A 180 25.76 7.82 -10.23
CA ALA A 180 25.77 6.41 -9.82
C ALA A 180 24.48 5.98 -9.10
N ALA A 181 23.80 6.90 -8.41
CA ALA A 181 22.51 6.66 -7.77
C ALA A 181 21.32 6.69 -8.74
N THR A 182 21.45 7.43 -9.84
CA THR A 182 20.33 7.75 -10.74
C THR A 182 19.78 6.49 -11.43
N GLY A 183 18.48 6.26 -11.26
CA GLY A 183 17.72 5.19 -11.91
C GLY A 183 17.99 3.78 -11.39
N ARG A 184 18.71 3.61 -10.27
CA ARG A 184 19.00 2.28 -9.72
C ARG A 184 17.72 1.51 -9.35
N SER A 185 16.76 2.17 -8.72
CA SER A 185 15.48 1.53 -8.34
C SER A 185 14.58 1.31 -9.56
N TYR A 186 14.64 2.20 -10.56
CA TYR A 186 13.96 1.99 -11.84
C TYR A 186 14.44 0.71 -12.53
N ARG A 187 15.76 0.56 -12.71
CA ARG A 187 16.35 -0.63 -13.35
C ARG A 187 16.04 -1.89 -12.56
N ALA A 188 16.24 -1.88 -11.24
CA ALA A 188 15.90 -3.02 -10.39
C ALA A 188 14.42 -3.41 -10.48
N MET A 189 13.50 -2.45 -10.57
CA MET A 189 12.08 -2.72 -10.79
C MET A 189 11.84 -3.42 -12.13
N ILE A 190 12.36 -2.87 -13.24
CA ILE A 190 12.15 -3.44 -14.57
C ILE A 190 12.78 -4.84 -14.68
N ASP A 191 14.00 -5.02 -14.17
CA ASP A 191 14.70 -6.30 -14.18
C ASP A 191 13.94 -7.35 -13.38
N TYR A 192 13.41 -6.98 -12.21
CA TYR A 192 12.59 -7.87 -11.41
C TYR A 192 11.27 -8.25 -12.10
N VAL A 193 10.55 -7.27 -12.67
CA VAL A 193 9.32 -7.55 -13.41
C VAL A 193 9.60 -8.52 -14.56
N ARG A 194 10.66 -8.29 -15.35
CA ARG A 194 11.06 -9.17 -16.45
C ARG A 194 11.44 -10.57 -15.96
N SER A 195 12.15 -10.69 -14.84
CA SER A 195 12.55 -12.00 -14.30
C SER A 195 11.34 -12.82 -13.82
N ILE A 196 10.33 -12.17 -13.21
CA ILE A 196 9.08 -12.84 -12.85
C ILE A 196 8.32 -13.31 -14.10
N LEU A 197 8.17 -12.43 -15.10
CA LEU A 197 7.43 -12.78 -16.32
C LEU A 197 8.11 -13.89 -17.13
N ALA A 198 9.43 -14.00 -17.05
CA ALA A 198 10.19 -15.07 -17.69
C ALA A 198 10.05 -16.44 -17.00
N ASP A 199 9.64 -16.47 -15.72
CA ASP A 199 9.51 -17.68 -14.91
C ASP A 199 8.27 -17.63 -14.01
N LEU A 200 7.10 -17.51 -14.65
CA LEU A 200 5.80 -17.48 -13.96
C LEU A 200 5.49 -18.74 -13.13
N PRO A 201 5.84 -19.98 -13.55
CA PRO A 201 5.59 -21.18 -12.75
C PRO A 201 6.22 -21.13 -11.35
N ARG A 202 7.34 -20.41 -11.18
CA ARG A 202 8.00 -20.23 -9.88
C ARG A 202 7.13 -19.51 -8.86
N VAL A 203 6.31 -18.55 -9.31
CA VAL A 203 5.55 -17.66 -8.41
C VAL A 203 4.03 -17.90 -8.46
N VAL A 204 3.53 -18.52 -9.54
CA VAL A 204 2.13 -18.91 -9.74
C VAL A 204 2.04 -20.43 -9.92
N PRO A 205 1.78 -21.19 -8.83
CA PRO A 205 1.55 -22.62 -8.91
C PRO A 205 0.38 -22.94 -9.84
N GLY A 206 0.57 -23.92 -10.72
CA GLY A 206 -0.44 -24.30 -11.71
C GLY A 206 -0.60 -23.31 -12.86
N TYR A 207 0.38 -22.42 -13.09
CA TYR A 207 0.39 -21.55 -14.27
C TYR A 207 0.26 -22.35 -15.56
N ASP A 208 -0.70 -21.95 -16.39
CA ASP A 208 -1.00 -22.55 -17.68
C ASP A 208 -0.41 -21.67 -18.80
N ALA A 209 0.70 -22.12 -19.38
CA ALA A 209 1.41 -21.40 -20.43
C ALA A 209 0.58 -21.27 -21.72
N GLU A 210 -0.37 -22.18 -21.98
CA GLU A 210 -1.25 -22.09 -23.15
C GLU A 210 -2.23 -20.92 -23.03
N ARG A 211 -2.60 -20.53 -21.80
CA ARG A 211 -3.45 -19.36 -21.54
C ARG A 211 -2.68 -18.05 -21.58
N GLY A 212 -1.37 -18.09 -21.37
CA GLY A 212 -0.53 -16.89 -21.34
C GLY A 212 -0.82 -15.96 -20.15
N TYR A 213 -0.33 -14.72 -20.25
CA TYR A 213 -0.56 -13.68 -19.26
C TYR A 213 -0.83 -12.33 -19.96
N GLU A 214 -1.47 -11.42 -19.23
CA GLU A 214 -1.62 -10.01 -19.62
C GLU A 214 -0.99 -9.10 -18.56
N LEU A 215 -0.24 -8.09 -18.98
CA LEU A 215 0.12 -6.97 -18.11
C LEU A 215 -1.10 -6.04 -18.01
N ALA A 216 -1.89 -6.25 -16.96
CA ALA A 216 -3.20 -5.63 -16.79
C ALA A 216 -3.13 -4.22 -16.18
N GLY A 217 -2.03 -3.87 -15.52
CA GLY A 217 -1.87 -2.50 -15.03
C GLY A 217 -0.63 -2.25 -14.19
N PHE A 218 -0.39 -0.97 -13.96
CA PHE A 218 0.70 -0.47 -13.13
C PHE A 218 0.16 0.54 -12.11
N VAL A 219 0.59 0.44 -10.87
CA VAL A 219 0.27 1.41 -9.81
C VAL A 219 1.57 2.03 -9.30
N TRP A 220 1.68 3.34 -9.45
CA TRP A 220 2.77 4.14 -8.90
C TRP A 220 2.32 4.82 -7.61
N PHE A 221 2.95 4.50 -6.48
CA PHE A 221 2.68 5.16 -5.21
C PHE A 221 3.95 5.60 -4.49
N GLN A 222 4.41 6.78 -4.89
CA GLN A 222 5.60 7.45 -4.40
C GLN A 222 5.35 8.96 -4.36
N GLY A 223 6.16 9.69 -3.60
CA GLY A 223 6.20 11.15 -3.74
C GLY A 223 6.68 11.90 -2.50
N TRP A 224 6.63 11.28 -1.31
CA TRP A 224 7.01 11.96 -0.07
C TRP A 224 8.43 12.53 -0.14
N ASN A 225 9.39 11.75 -0.66
CA ASN A 225 10.78 12.18 -0.72
C ASN A 225 11.03 13.33 -1.71
N ASP A 226 10.33 13.34 -2.84
CA ASP A 226 10.36 14.47 -3.78
C ASP A 226 9.67 15.70 -3.17
N MET A 227 8.53 15.53 -2.49
CA MET A 227 7.83 16.63 -1.84
C MET A 227 8.71 17.36 -0.81
N VAL A 228 9.44 16.62 0.03
CA VAL A 228 10.24 17.22 1.13
C VAL A 228 11.65 17.65 0.70
N ASP A 229 12.10 17.30 -0.51
CA ASP A 229 13.42 17.69 -1.02
C ASP A 229 13.40 19.12 -1.55
N GLY A 230 13.83 20.07 -0.71
CA GLY A 230 13.92 21.48 -1.07
C GLY A 230 15.12 21.81 -1.95
N GLY A 231 16.09 20.90 -2.10
CA GLY A 231 17.19 21.06 -3.03
C GLY A 231 16.78 20.69 -4.45
N ALA A 232 16.03 19.60 -4.63
CA ALA A 232 15.47 19.23 -5.92
C ALA A 232 14.30 20.13 -6.34
N TYR A 233 13.56 20.70 -5.38
CA TYR A 233 12.41 21.56 -5.61
C TYR A 233 12.53 22.86 -4.79
N PRO A 234 13.42 23.79 -5.18
CA PRO A 234 13.68 25.02 -4.42
C PRO A 234 12.47 25.97 -4.39
N ARG A 235 11.60 25.92 -5.40
CA ARG A 235 10.36 26.69 -5.50
C ARG A 235 9.13 25.93 -4.98
N ARG A 236 9.33 24.91 -4.15
CA ARG A 236 8.22 24.13 -3.58
C ARG A 236 7.19 25.02 -2.89
N GLY A 237 5.92 24.73 -3.13
CA GLY A 237 4.81 25.52 -2.62
C GLY A 237 4.39 26.68 -3.53
N GLU A 238 5.19 27.06 -4.53
CA GLU A 238 4.79 28.00 -5.57
C GLU A 238 4.09 27.28 -6.74
N PRO A 239 3.25 27.97 -7.54
CA PRO A 239 2.75 27.44 -8.81
C PRO A 239 3.90 27.00 -9.72
N GLY A 240 3.83 25.77 -10.22
CA GLY A 240 4.88 25.17 -11.06
C GLY A 240 6.15 24.75 -10.30
N GLY A 241 6.20 24.89 -8.97
CA GLY A 241 7.36 24.53 -8.16
C GLY A 241 7.75 23.05 -8.20
N TYR A 242 6.85 22.20 -8.70
CA TYR A 242 7.03 20.75 -8.84
C TYR A 242 6.86 20.26 -10.29
N ASP A 243 6.91 21.12 -11.31
CA ASP A 243 6.72 20.71 -12.71
C ASP A 243 7.73 19.65 -13.16
N ALA A 244 8.97 19.73 -12.66
CA ALA A 244 9.98 18.70 -12.88
C ALA A 244 9.56 17.30 -12.38
N TYR A 245 8.73 17.20 -11.34
CA TYR A 245 8.16 15.92 -10.92
C TYR A 245 7.18 15.39 -11.98
N SER A 246 6.28 16.25 -12.48
CA SER A 246 5.31 15.91 -13.53
C SER A 246 6.02 15.41 -14.79
N GLU A 247 7.05 16.13 -15.23
CA GLU A 247 7.87 15.78 -16.40
C GLU A 247 8.51 14.39 -16.25
N VAL A 248 9.21 14.16 -15.14
CA VAL A 248 9.90 12.89 -14.88
C VAL A 248 8.90 11.74 -14.71
N LEU A 249 7.73 11.98 -14.10
CA LEU A 249 6.67 10.98 -14.00
C LEU A 249 6.12 10.62 -15.39
N GLY A 250 6.01 11.59 -16.28
CA GLY A 250 5.71 11.36 -17.68
C GLY A 250 6.72 10.44 -18.38
N HIS A 251 8.02 10.70 -18.18
CA HIS A 251 9.08 9.82 -18.66
C HIS A 251 8.98 8.41 -18.07
N LEU A 252 8.63 8.29 -16.78
CA LEU A 252 8.51 7.01 -16.09
C LEU A 252 7.44 6.16 -16.75
N ILE A 253 6.26 6.74 -17.01
CA ILE A 253 5.15 6.06 -17.66
C ILE A 253 5.55 5.59 -19.07
N ARG A 254 6.22 6.43 -19.85
CA ARG A 254 6.66 6.08 -21.21
C ARG A 254 7.70 4.96 -21.19
N ASP A 255 8.70 5.06 -20.32
CA ASP A 255 9.79 4.09 -20.26
C ASP A 255 9.33 2.74 -19.70
N VAL A 256 8.46 2.71 -18.68
CA VAL A 256 7.85 1.45 -18.20
C VAL A 256 7.09 0.76 -19.33
N ARG A 257 6.26 1.49 -20.08
CA ARG A 257 5.51 0.94 -21.21
C ARG A 257 6.44 0.39 -22.29
N LYS A 258 7.50 1.12 -22.62
CA LYS A 258 8.51 0.70 -23.60
C LYS A 258 9.26 -0.55 -23.13
N ASP A 259 9.79 -0.53 -21.91
CA ASP A 259 10.66 -1.58 -21.39
C ASP A 259 9.90 -2.88 -21.08
N LEU A 260 8.60 -2.79 -20.79
CA LEU A 260 7.72 -3.94 -20.64
C LEU A 260 6.96 -4.32 -21.92
N ALA A 261 7.27 -3.66 -23.05
CA ALA A 261 6.61 -3.85 -24.34
C ALA A 261 5.07 -3.78 -24.26
N ALA A 262 4.55 -2.89 -23.42
CA ALA A 262 3.13 -2.71 -23.12
C ALA A 262 2.70 -1.25 -23.38
N PRO A 263 2.60 -0.80 -24.66
CA PRO A 263 2.35 0.61 -25.00
C PRO A 263 1.02 1.15 -24.46
N GLU A 264 0.05 0.28 -24.22
CA GLU A 264 -1.30 0.59 -23.75
C GLU A 264 -1.48 0.31 -22.25
N LEU A 265 -0.42 -0.03 -21.50
CA LEU A 265 -0.51 -0.43 -20.09
C LEU A 265 -1.30 0.60 -19.27
N PRO A 266 -2.44 0.22 -18.66
CA PRO A 266 -3.18 1.08 -17.77
C PRO A 266 -2.35 1.48 -16.55
N PHE A 267 -2.41 2.74 -16.16
CA PHE A 267 -1.54 3.29 -15.13
C PHE A 267 -2.35 4.06 -14.07
N VAL A 268 -2.14 3.75 -12.81
CA VAL A 268 -2.67 4.50 -11.67
C VAL A 268 -1.54 5.29 -11.03
N ILE A 269 -1.73 6.60 -10.88
CA ILE A 269 -0.88 7.47 -10.08
C ILE A 269 -1.56 7.66 -8.72
N GLY A 270 -0.99 7.06 -7.67
CA GLY A 270 -1.39 7.32 -6.30
C GLY A 270 -0.89 8.68 -5.84
N VAL A 271 -1.77 9.68 -5.84
CA VAL A 271 -1.46 11.05 -5.41
C VAL A 271 -1.30 11.08 -3.89
N LEU A 272 -0.22 11.67 -3.40
CA LEU A 272 0.12 11.72 -1.97
C LEU A 272 -0.99 12.35 -1.13
N GLY A 273 -1.51 11.60 -0.16
CA GLY A 273 -2.62 11.99 0.69
C GLY A 273 -2.26 12.20 2.16
N VAL A 274 -0.96 12.25 2.51
CA VAL A 274 -0.52 12.43 3.89
C VAL A 274 -1.13 13.72 4.48
N GLY A 275 -1.69 13.60 5.69
CA GLY A 275 -2.39 14.67 6.40
C GLY A 275 -3.86 14.83 6.00
N GLY A 276 -4.32 14.17 4.92
CA GLY A 276 -5.69 14.32 4.41
C GLY A 276 -5.92 15.62 3.64
N PRO A 277 -7.19 16.01 3.42
CA PRO A 277 -7.57 17.23 2.71
C PRO A 277 -7.02 18.48 3.38
N VAL A 278 -6.36 19.34 2.61
CA VAL A 278 -5.69 20.56 3.10
C VAL A 278 -6.66 21.59 3.68
N GLU A 279 -7.93 21.54 3.25
CA GLU A 279 -9.02 22.35 3.78
C GLU A 279 -9.24 22.08 5.26
N LEU A 280 -9.07 20.81 5.68
CA LEU A 280 -9.27 20.34 7.05
C LEU A 280 -8.03 20.52 7.96
N TYR A 281 -6.93 21.07 7.44
CA TYR A 281 -5.72 21.23 8.24
C TYR A 281 -5.94 22.18 9.43
N PRO A 282 -5.50 21.81 10.64
CA PRO A 282 -5.51 22.70 11.79
C PRO A 282 -4.56 23.89 11.60
N PRO A 283 -4.70 24.97 12.40
CA PRO A 283 -3.91 26.20 12.25
C PRO A 283 -2.39 25.98 12.19
N ASP A 284 -1.84 25.07 13.01
CA ASP A 284 -0.42 24.73 13.07
C ASP A 284 0.10 24.02 11.80
N GLN A 285 -0.81 23.47 10.99
CA GLN A 285 -0.48 22.79 9.74
C GLN A 285 -0.75 23.64 8.49
N LYS A 286 -1.36 24.83 8.61
CA LYS A 286 -1.66 25.68 7.44
C LYS A 286 -0.41 26.07 6.64
N ARG A 287 0.77 26.09 7.26
CA ARG A 287 2.06 26.30 6.58
C ARG A 287 2.39 25.24 5.50
N TYR A 288 1.79 24.06 5.58
CA TYR A 288 2.03 22.97 4.63
C TYR A 288 1.08 22.95 3.44
N VAL A 289 -0.01 23.72 3.48
CA VAL A 289 -1.07 23.72 2.45
C VAL A 289 -0.50 23.98 1.07
N ALA A 290 0.30 25.02 0.91
CA ALA A 290 0.90 25.39 -0.37
C ALA A 290 1.79 24.27 -0.93
N ILE A 291 2.62 23.66 -0.08
CA ILE A 291 3.53 22.58 -0.47
C ILE A 291 2.75 21.34 -0.90
N HIS A 292 1.81 20.88 -0.06
CA HIS A 292 1.05 19.66 -0.33
C HIS A 292 0.14 19.82 -1.55
N GLU A 293 -0.57 20.94 -1.67
CA GLU A 293 -1.49 21.18 -2.78
C GLU A 293 -0.72 21.30 -4.11
N SER A 294 0.38 22.06 -4.15
CA SER A 294 1.20 22.19 -5.35
C SER A 294 1.84 20.86 -5.76
N PHE A 295 2.27 20.03 -4.79
CA PHE A 295 2.83 18.72 -5.09
C PHE A 295 1.77 17.75 -5.63
N ARG A 296 0.59 17.69 -5.00
CA ARG A 296 -0.52 16.83 -5.46
C ARG A 296 -0.95 17.17 -6.88
N LYS A 297 -1.04 18.46 -7.22
CA LYS A 297 -1.30 18.91 -8.60
C LYS A 297 -0.23 18.44 -9.58
N ALA A 298 1.05 18.51 -9.22
CA ALA A 298 2.13 18.01 -10.07
C ALA A 298 2.06 16.49 -10.27
N MET A 299 1.73 15.73 -9.23
CA MET A 299 1.50 14.28 -9.37
C MET A 299 0.33 13.96 -10.32
N GLU A 300 -0.73 14.75 -10.29
CA GLU A 300 -1.93 14.56 -11.11
C GLU A 300 -1.75 14.95 -12.57
N ALA A 301 -0.91 15.96 -12.83
CA ALA A 301 -0.78 16.60 -14.13
C ALA A 301 -0.59 15.61 -15.29
N PRO A 302 0.28 14.58 -15.22
CA PRO A 302 0.43 13.62 -16.31
C PRO A 302 -0.86 12.92 -16.72
N ALA A 303 -1.77 12.58 -15.79
CA ALA A 303 -3.04 11.93 -16.15
C ALA A 303 -3.93 12.78 -17.08
N SER A 304 -3.71 14.10 -17.13
CA SER A 304 -4.45 15.02 -17.99
C SER A 304 -3.84 15.20 -19.38
N TRP A 305 -2.61 14.75 -19.61
CA TRP A 305 -1.91 14.94 -20.88
C TRP A 305 -2.60 14.19 -22.03
N PRO A 306 -2.64 14.74 -23.25
CA PRO A 306 -3.37 14.14 -24.36
C PRO A 306 -3.00 12.67 -24.65
N GLU A 307 -1.71 12.32 -24.57
CA GLU A 307 -1.22 10.96 -24.84
C GLU A 307 -1.59 9.94 -23.74
N PHE A 308 -1.96 10.41 -22.55
CA PHE A 308 -2.25 9.59 -21.37
C PHE A 308 -3.74 9.49 -21.05
N ARG A 309 -4.57 10.32 -21.70
CA ARG A 309 -6.03 10.33 -21.53
C ARG A 309 -6.62 8.95 -21.80
N GLY A 310 -7.43 8.46 -20.85
CA GLY A 310 -8.11 7.16 -20.95
C GLY A 310 -7.21 5.96 -20.62
N LYS A 311 -5.91 6.15 -20.38
CA LYS A 311 -4.95 5.09 -20.04
C LYS A 311 -4.25 5.32 -18.71
N VAL A 312 -4.22 6.56 -18.23
CA VAL A 312 -3.63 6.95 -16.95
C VAL A 312 -4.69 7.66 -16.12
N VAL A 313 -4.77 7.32 -14.84
CA VAL A 313 -5.68 7.94 -13.87
C VAL A 313 -4.92 8.30 -12.60
N ALA A 314 -5.23 9.46 -12.03
CA ALA A 314 -4.72 9.87 -10.74
C ALA A 314 -5.76 9.62 -9.64
N VAL A 315 -5.33 9.04 -8.53
CA VAL A 315 -6.17 8.71 -7.37
C VAL A 315 -5.70 9.51 -6.16
N ARG A 316 -6.54 10.44 -5.69
CA ARG A 316 -6.29 11.24 -4.48
C ARG A 316 -6.46 10.40 -3.23
N THR A 317 -5.34 9.95 -2.67
CA THR A 317 -5.33 9.12 -1.45
C THR A 317 -5.66 9.90 -0.17
N GLU A 318 -5.73 11.23 -0.23
CA GLU A 318 -6.17 12.06 0.90
C GLU A 318 -7.60 11.74 1.34
N THR A 319 -8.42 11.25 0.42
CA THR A 319 -9.81 10.84 0.65
C THR A 319 -9.90 9.61 1.57
N CYS A 320 -8.82 8.83 1.67
CA CYS A 320 -8.70 7.68 2.56
C CYS A 320 -8.13 8.04 3.93
N TRP A 321 -7.79 9.32 4.18
CA TRP A 321 -7.21 9.74 5.45
C TRP A 321 -8.21 9.65 6.58
N ASP A 322 -7.80 9.08 7.72
CA ASP A 322 -8.65 8.93 8.88
C ASP A 322 -8.78 10.26 9.64
N GLN A 323 -9.79 11.06 9.27
CA GLN A 323 -10.08 12.34 9.90
C GLN A 323 -10.51 12.22 11.36
N GLU A 324 -11.14 11.10 11.73
CA GLU A 324 -11.56 10.85 13.10
C GLU A 324 -10.33 10.65 13.99
N VAL A 325 -9.40 9.80 13.59
CA VAL A 325 -8.13 9.60 14.30
C VAL A 325 -7.30 10.89 14.31
N ALA A 326 -7.27 11.64 13.21
CA ALA A 326 -6.57 12.93 13.16
C ALA A 326 -7.13 13.94 14.19
N ALA A 327 -8.45 14.08 14.29
CA ALA A 327 -9.10 14.94 15.25
C ALA A 327 -8.87 14.49 16.71
N LEU A 328 -8.93 13.18 16.97
CA LEU A 328 -8.64 12.64 18.30
C LEU A 328 -7.19 12.88 18.72
N ARG A 329 -6.23 12.75 17.78
CA ARG A 329 -4.83 13.05 18.06
C ARG A 329 -4.61 14.53 18.34
N LEU A 330 -5.34 15.42 17.67
CA LEU A 330 -5.28 16.85 17.99
C LEU A 330 -5.77 17.12 19.42
N ARG A 331 -6.88 16.52 19.84
CA ARG A 331 -7.36 16.57 21.23
C ARG A 331 -6.34 15.97 22.21
N GLU A 332 -5.71 14.85 21.85
CA GLU A 332 -4.70 14.22 22.72
C GLU A 332 -3.45 15.10 22.91
N ARG A 333 -3.16 16.01 21.97
CA ARG A 333 -2.06 16.97 22.11
C ARG A 333 -2.27 17.92 23.29
N GLU A 334 -3.51 18.24 23.64
CA GLU A 334 -3.84 19.09 24.79
C GLU A 334 -3.44 18.45 26.12
N LEU A 335 -3.40 17.11 26.18
CA LEU A 335 -2.96 16.35 27.36
C LEU A 335 -1.43 16.28 27.49
N GLN A 336 -0.68 16.63 26.45
CA GLN A 336 0.77 16.42 26.39
C GLN A 336 1.57 17.12 27.50
N PRO A 337 1.23 18.35 27.94
CA PRO A 337 1.91 18.97 29.08
C PRO A 337 1.84 18.10 30.34
N GLU A 338 0.65 17.60 30.68
CA GLU A 338 0.45 16.77 31.87
C GLU A 338 1.05 15.37 31.70
N LEU A 339 0.92 14.77 30.51
CA LEU A 339 1.56 13.49 30.20
C LEU A 339 3.09 13.56 30.32
N ARG A 340 3.71 14.67 29.86
CA ARG A 340 5.15 14.90 30.02
C ARG A 340 5.53 15.07 31.48
N ARG A 341 4.75 15.84 32.25
CA ARG A 341 4.97 16.00 33.69
C ARG A 341 4.96 14.65 34.42
N LEU A 342 3.98 13.80 34.16
CA LEU A 342 3.91 12.46 34.76
C LEU A 342 5.14 11.60 34.43
N GLU A 343 5.62 11.67 33.18
CA GLU A 343 6.82 10.95 32.75
C GLU A 343 8.11 11.52 33.37
N GLU A 344 8.19 12.83 33.56
CA GLU A 344 9.29 13.50 34.26
C GLU A 344 9.32 13.14 35.75
N GLU A 345 8.18 13.16 36.44
CA GLU A 345 8.06 12.71 37.83
C GLU A 345 8.46 11.23 37.99
N ARG A 346 8.07 10.38 37.01
CA ARG A 346 8.49 8.98 36.95
C ARG A 346 10.00 8.83 36.77
N LYS A 347 10.60 9.55 35.81
CA LYS A 347 12.05 9.53 35.57
C LYS A 347 12.86 10.08 36.75
N ALA A 348 12.30 11.05 37.48
CA ALA A 348 12.89 11.61 38.69
C ALA A 348 12.73 10.72 39.93
N GLY A 349 12.09 9.55 39.82
CA GLY A 349 11.85 8.63 40.94
C GLY A 349 10.81 9.11 41.95
N ARG A 350 10.06 10.18 41.63
CA ARG A 350 9.01 10.76 42.49
C ARG A 350 7.67 10.07 42.33
N LEU A 351 7.51 9.29 41.26
CA LEU A 351 6.29 8.56 40.94
C LEU A 351 6.64 7.14 40.48
N ARG A 352 6.02 6.11 41.04
CA ARG A 352 6.26 4.73 40.58
C ARG A 352 5.67 4.53 39.19
N ALA A 353 6.23 3.59 38.43
CA ALA A 353 5.79 3.32 37.06
C ALA A 353 4.30 2.95 36.98
N GLU A 354 3.80 2.14 37.93
CA GLU A 354 2.38 1.77 38.01
C GLU A 354 1.48 2.98 38.29
N GLU A 355 1.90 3.86 39.20
CA GLU A 355 1.17 5.09 39.55
C GLU A 355 1.13 6.07 38.37
N ALA A 356 2.25 6.24 37.66
CA ALA A 356 2.33 7.05 36.45
C ALA A 356 1.42 6.51 35.33
N ASN A 357 1.43 5.19 35.12
CA ASN A 357 0.57 4.53 34.14
C ASN A 357 -0.92 4.66 34.49
N ALA A 358 -1.28 4.48 35.78
CA ALA A 358 -2.65 4.65 36.25
C ALA A 358 -3.12 6.11 36.12
N ALA A 359 -2.27 7.09 36.46
CA ALA A 359 -2.56 8.50 36.29
C ALA A 359 -2.77 8.87 34.82
N ARG A 360 -1.91 8.39 33.92
CA ARG A 360 -2.07 8.55 32.47
C ARG A 360 -3.37 7.94 31.97
N ALA A 361 -3.69 6.71 32.39
CA ALA A 361 -4.92 6.03 31.99
C ALA A 361 -6.16 6.80 32.48
N LYS A 362 -6.16 7.28 33.73
CA LYS A 362 -7.22 8.10 34.30
C LYS A 362 -7.40 9.42 33.55
N LEU A 363 -6.30 10.10 33.23
CA LEU A 363 -6.33 11.34 32.45
C LEU A 363 -6.97 11.11 31.07
N ARG A 364 -6.52 10.09 30.34
CA ARG A 364 -7.08 9.75 29.03
C ARG A 364 -8.55 9.34 29.12
N ALA A 365 -8.94 8.53 30.11
CA ALA A 365 -10.33 8.11 30.32
C ALA A 365 -11.27 9.25 30.73
N ALA A 366 -10.74 10.33 31.33
CA ALA A 366 -11.51 11.55 31.61
C ALA A 366 -11.74 12.40 30.35
N THR A 367 -10.90 12.26 29.32
CA THR A 367 -10.95 13.07 28.09
C THR A 367 -11.60 12.35 26.91
N PHE A 368 -11.50 11.02 26.86
CA PHE A 368 -11.92 10.20 25.73
C PHE A 368 -12.88 9.10 26.16
N THR A 369 -13.87 8.82 25.32
CA THR A 369 -14.73 7.65 25.45
C THR A 369 -13.94 6.35 25.23
N PRO A 370 -14.43 5.19 25.68
CA PRO A 370 -13.79 3.90 25.42
C PRO A 370 -13.52 3.63 23.93
N ARG A 371 -14.45 3.99 23.04
CA ARG A 371 -14.27 3.83 21.58
C ARG A 371 -13.17 4.74 21.04
N GLU A 372 -13.10 5.99 21.48
CA GLU A 372 -12.06 6.93 21.05
C GLU A 372 -10.67 6.48 21.52
N LEU A 373 -10.56 5.92 22.73
CA LEU A 373 -9.30 5.32 23.20
C LEU A 373 -8.87 4.16 22.31
N ARG A 374 -9.80 3.27 21.93
CA ARG A 374 -9.52 2.20 20.96
C ARG A 374 -9.05 2.76 19.62
N LEU A 375 -9.69 3.80 19.09
CA LEU A 375 -9.25 4.44 17.85
C LEU A 375 -7.81 4.98 17.96
N LEU A 376 -7.47 5.67 19.04
CA LEU A 376 -6.12 6.21 19.26
C LEU A 376 -5.06 5.11 19.39
N ASP A 377 -5.38 4.04 20.13
CA ASP A 377 -4.42 3.00 20.49
C ASP A 377 -4.28 1.90 19.43
N GLU A 378 -5.36 1.57 18.73
CA GLU A 378 -5.43 0.45 17.80
C GLU A 378 -5.28 0.88 16.33
N SER A 379 -5.52 2.15 15.97
CA SER A 379 -5.51 2.56 14.55
C SER A 379 -4.14 3.01 14.04
N VAL A 380 -3.16 3.20 14.92
CA VAL A 380 -1.87 3.82 14.60
C VAL A 380 -0.72 2.88 14.92
N SER A 381 0.17 2.65 13.94
CA SER A 381 1.44 1.96 14.18
C SER A 381 2.69 2.69 13.71
N ASN A 382 2.54 3.85 13.07
CA ASN A 382 3.66 4.63 12.54
C ASN A 382 3.33 6.14 12.52
N ALA A 383 4.28 6.95 12.07
CA ALA A 383 4.12 8.38 11.89
C ALA A 383 3.25 8.72 10.66
N GLU A 384 2.82 9.99 10.59
CA GLU A 384 1.92 10.50 9.55
C GLU A 384 2.47 10.32 8.13
N TYR A 385 3.78 10.49 7.93
CA TYR A 385 4.43 10.29 6.63
C TYR A 385 4.31 8.86 6.08
N HIS A 386 3.96 7.90 6.95
CA HIS A 386 3.62 6.52 6.62
C HIS A 386 2.12 6.20 6.77
N TYR A 387 1.24 7.19 6.55
CA TYR A 387 -0.21 7.07 6.73
C TYR A 387 -0.59 6.48 8.09
N LEU A 388 0.08 6.97 9.14
CA LEU A 388 -0.08 6.52 10.53
C LEU A 388 0.25 5.04 10.76
N GLY A 389 0.79 4.33 9.75
CA GLY A 389 0.84 2.87 9.75
C GLY A 389 -0.55 2.26 9.98
N SER A 390 -1.60 2.85 9.40
CA SER A 390 -2.96 2.43 9.67
C SER A 390 -3.50 1.53 8.56
N ALA A 391 -3.97 0.33 8.92
CA ALA A 391 -4.74 -0.50 8.00
C ALA A 391 -6.03 0.20 7.53
N ARG A 392 -6.62 1.07 8.38
CA ARG A 392 -7.79 1.89 8.05
C ARG A 392 -7.54 2.91 6.95
N ILE A 393 -6.28 3.19 6.61
CA ILE A 393 -5.90 4.11 5.54
C ILE A 393 -5.32 3.35 4.35
N LEU A 394 -4.32 2.47 4.58
CA LEU A 394 -3.63 1.80 3.48
C LEU A 394 -4.49 0.75 2.76
N VAL A 395 -5.43 0.07 3.45
CA VAL A 395 -6.33 -0.88 2.79
C VAL A 395 -7.30 -0.14 1.85
N PRO A 396 -8.05 0.90 2.27
CA PRO A 396 -8.87 1.68 1.35
C PRO A 396 -8.12 2.29 0.17
N ILE A 397 -6.87 2.74 0.38
CA ILE A 397 -6.01 3.21 -0.73
C ILE A 397 -5.83 2.12 -1.79
N GLY A 398 -5.53 0.89 -1.36
CA GLY A 398 -5.43 -0.26 -2.26
C GLY A 398 -6.72 -0.53 -3.02
N VAL A 399 -7.87 -0.48 -2.33
CA VAL A 399 -9.19 -0.63 -2.96
C VAL A 399 -9.40 0.46 -4.01
N ALA A 400 -9.15 1.74 -3.69
CA ALA A 400 -9.32 2.85 -4.61
C ALA A 400 -8.44 2.72 -5.87
N PHE A 401 -7.20 2.24 -5.72
CA PHE A 401 -6.34 1.94 -6.87
C PHE A 401 -6.90 0.83 -7.75
N ALA A 402 -7.43 -0.23 -7.15
CA ALA A 402 -8.03 -1.31 -7.91
C ALA A 402 -9.28 -0.86 -8.66
N GLU A 403 -10.15 -0.09 -8.01
CA GLU A 403 -11.36 0.46 -8.63
C GLU A 403 -11.03 1.38 -9.81
N ALA A 404 -10.08 2.29 -9.64
CA ALA A 404 -9.66 3.20 -10.69
C ALA A 404 -9.09 2.45 -11.91
N LEU A 405 -8.31 1.39 -11.68
CA LEU A 405 -7.76 0.59 -12.76
C LEU A 405 -8.83 -0.26 -13.47
N LEU A 406 -9.76 -0.85 -12.72
CA LEU A 406 -10.90 -1.59 -13.30
C LEU A 406 -11.79 -0.67 -14.14
N ASP A 407 -11.97 0.59 -13.72
CA ASP A 407 -12.74 1.57 -14.48
C ASP A 407 -12.03 2.08 -15.74
N LEU A 408 -10.68 2.11 -15.75
CA LEU A 408 -9.91 2.34 -16.97
C LEU A 408 -10.10 1.19 -17.98
N GLN A 409 -10.18 -0.05 -17.51
CA GLN A 409 -10.29 -1.23 -18.37
C GLN A 409 -11.69 -1.44 -18.98
N LYS A 410 -12.72 -0.75 -18.48
CA LYS A 410 -14.08 -0.78 -19.04
C LYS A 410 -14.27 0.19 -20.21
N ARG A 411 -13.36 1.13 -20.40
CA ARG A 411 -13.42 2.19 -21.42
C ARG A 411 -12.65 1.77 -22.65
#